data_AF-A0A7J3VE28-F1
#
_entry.id   AF-A0A7J3VE28-F1
#
_cell.length_a   1.000
_cell.length_b   1.000
_cell.length_c   1.000
_cell.angle_alpha   90.00
_cell.angle_beta   90.00
_cell.angle_gamma   90.00
#
_symmetry.space_group_name_H-M   'P 1'
#
loop_
_entity.id
_entity.type
_entity.pdbx_description
1 polymer ?
#
loop_
_entity_poly.entity_id
_entity_poly.type
_entity_poly.pdbx_seq_one_letter_code
_entity_poly.pdbx_strand_id
1 'polypeptide(L)' 'MSLKRATPVEIIDGNSFRLRTDAIIVLNGVEVPDKTTSEGQKAMEKLAELVLKKKVEYETTEWTPM' A
#
# COMPACT_ATOMS: atom_id res chain seq x y z
N MET A 1 8.87 -2.67 -18.65
CA MET A 1 8.59 -3.24 -17.32
C MET A 1 7.13 -3.70 -17.32
N SER A 2 6.81 -4.85 -16.71
CA SER A 2 5.45 -5.40 -16.74
C SER A 2 4.63 -4.90 -15.56
N LEU A 3 3.61 -4.08 -15.84
CA LEU A 3 2.62 -3.64 -14.86
C LEU A 3 1.84 -4.85 -14.34
N LYS A 4 1.82 -5.04 -13.01
CA LYS A 4 1.05 -6.09 -12.36
C LYS A 4 -0.25 -5.51 -11.82
N ARG A 5 -1.28 -6.36 -11.73
CA ARG A 5 -2.59 -5.99 -11.20
C ARG A 5 -2.95 -6.89 -10.04
N ALA A 6 -3.32 -6.28 -8.91
CA ALA A 6 -3.76 -7.03 -7.74
C ALA A 6 -4.81 -6.23 -6.95
N THR A 7 -5.45 -6.89 -6.00
CA THR A 7 -6.40 -6.25 -5.09
C THR A 7 -5.77 -6.13 -3.71
N PRO A 8 -5.65 -4.92 -3.14
CA PRO A 8 -5.24 -4.72 -1.77
C PRO A 8 -6.28 -5.28 -0.80
N VAL A 9 -5.81 -6.02 0.19
CA VAL A 9 -6.62 -6.67 1.24
C VAL A 9 -6.52 -5.96 2.58
N GLU A 10 -5.41 -5.26 2.83
CA GLU A 10 -5.11 -4.63 4.10
C GLU A 10 -4.17 -3.43 3.90
N ILE A 11 -4.35 -2.38 4.69
CA ILE A 11 -3.43 -1.24 4.76
C ILE A 11 -2.54 -1.44 5.98
N ILE A 12 -1.21 -1.37 5.80
CA ILE A 12 -0.24 -1.62 6.86
C ILE A 12 0.14 -0.29 7.52
N ASP A 13 0.54 0.70 6.70
CA ASP A 13 0.84 2.06 7.11
C ASP A 13 0.29 3.06 6.08
N GLY A 14 0.44 4.37 6.32
CA GLY A 14 -0.06 5.42 5.43
C GLY A 14 0.55 5.43 4.02
N ASN A 15 1.60 4.63 3.77
CA ASN A 15 2.27 4.47 2.49
C ASN A 15 2.41 3.02 2.04
N SER A 16 1.81 2.06 2.76
CA SER A 16 2.03 0.63 2.49
C SER A 16 0.76 -0.20 2.60
N PHE A 17 0.62 -1.20 1.73
CA PHE A 17 -0.55 -2.08 1.73
C PHE A 17 -0.22 -3.49 1.28
N ARG A 18 -0.97 -4.45 1.81
CA ARG A 18 -0.88 -5.87 1.45
C ARG A 18 -1.83 -6.17 0.30
N LEU A 19 -1.31 -6.87 -0.71
CA LEU A 19 -2.07 -7.43 -1.81
C LEU A 19 -2.58 -8.83 -1.46
N ARG A 20 -3.67 -9.24 -2.12
CA ARG A 20 -4.21 -10.62 -2.01
C ARG A 20 -3.18 -11.71 -2.36
N THR A 21 -2.17 -11.38 -3.16
CA THR A 21 -1.08 -12.28 -3.54
C THR A 21 0.02 -12.37 -2.48
N ASP A 22 -0.28 -12.01 -1.22
CA ASP A 22 0.66 -11.96 -0.09
C ASP A 22 1.89 -11.07 -0.27
N ALA A 23 1.85 -10.15 -1.25
CA ALA A 23 2.89 -9.16 -1.46
C ALA A 23 2.56 -7.87 -0.71
N ILE A 24 3.58 -7.24 -0.10
CA ILE A 24 3.48 -5.91 0.49
C ILE A 24 4.01 -4.90 -0.53
N ILE A 25 3.23 -3.86 -0.81
CA ILE A 25 3.64 -2.74 -1.64
C ILE A 25 3.90 -1.55 -0.74
N VAL A 26 5.06 -0.94 -0.92
CA VAL A 26 5.44 0.32 -0.27
C VAL A 26 5.53 1.39 -1.36
N LEU A 27 4.87 2.53 -1.13
CA LEU A 27 4.91 3.67 -2.04
C LEU A 27 6.25 4.40 -1.89
N ASN A 28 7.16 4.14 -2.84
CA ASN A 28 8.47 4.78 -2.86
C ASN A 28 8.36 6.30 -3.05
N GLY A 29 9.13 7.06 -2.26
CA GLY A 29 9.15 8.52 -2.31
C GLY A 29 8.01 9.23 -1.56
N VAL A 30 7.16 8.48 -0.85
CA VAL A 30 6.11 9.03 0.01
C VAL A 30 6.51 8.87 1.47
N GLU A 31 6.87 9.98 2.11
CA GLU A 31 7.01 10.05 3.57
C GLU A 31 5.64 10.20 4.21
N VAL A 32 5.38 9.39 5.23
CA VAL A 32 4.13 9.43 5.98
C VAL A 32 4.40 9.60 7.46
N PRO A 33 3.55 10.36 8.17
CA PRO A 33 3.63 10.46 9.62
C PRO A 33 3.35 9.11 10.28
N ASP A 34 3.84 8.94 11.51
CA ASP A 34 3.65 7.72 12.29
C ASP A 34 2.15 7.39 12.42
N LYS A 35 1.79 6.12 12.20
CA LYS A 35 0.42 5.63 12.30
C LYS A 35 -0.24 5.84 13.66
N THR A 36 0.53 6.06 14.73
CA THR A 36 -0.02 6.39 16.05
C THR A 36 -0.47 7.85 16.15
N THR A 37 -0.06 8.71 15.22
CA THR A 37 -0.52 10.10 15.16
C THR A 37 -1.86 10.22 14.43
N SER A 38 -2.63 11.25 14.75
CA SER A 38 -3.91 11.52 14.06
C SER A 38 -3.73 11.75 12.56
N GLU A 39 -2.59 12.28 12.13
CA GLU A 39 -2.25 12.47 10.71
C GLU A 39 -1.92 11.15 10.03
N GLY A 40 -1.20 10.25 10.71
CA GLY A 40 -0.92 8.90 10.22
C GLY A 40 -2.19 8.08 10.04
N GLN A 41 -3.12 8.16 10.99
CA GLN A 41 -4.45 7.52 10.87
C GLN A 41 -5.23 8.06 9.67
N LYS A 42 -5.25 9.39 9.48
CA LYS A 42 -5.89 10.01 8.30
C LYS A 42 -5.25 9.55 6.99
N ALA A 43 -3.92 9.44 6.94
CA ALA A 43 -3.22 8.95 5.76
C ALA A 43 -3.59 7.50 5.45
N MET A 44 -3.66 6.63 6.47
CA MET A 44 -4.10 5.23 6.32
C MET A 44 -5.55 5.13 5.83
N GLU A 45 -6.47 5.89 6.42
CA GLU A 45 -7.88 5.92 6.01
C GLU A 45 -8.02 6.40 4.56
N LYS A 46 -7.29 7.45 4.17
CA LYS A 46 -7.33 7.97 2.81
C LYS A 46 -6.74 6.98 1.81
N LEU A 47 -5.64 6.34 2.17
CA LEU A 47 -5.05 5.28 1.35
C LEU A 47 -6.04 4.13 1.20
N ALA A 48 -6.68 3.69 2.29
CA ALA A 48 -7.71 2.65 2.26
C ALA A 48 -8.86 3.01 1.31
N GLU A 49 -9.38 4.23 1.37
CA GLU A 49 -10.45 4.70 0.47
C GLU A 49 -10.04 4.63 -1.00
N LEU A 50 -8.77 4.92 -1.31
CA LEU A 50 -8.25 4.94 -2.67
C LEU A 50 -8.01 3.52 -3.20
N VAL A 51 -7.40 2.64 -2.42
CA VAL A 51 -6.83 1.37 -2.92
C VAL A 51 -7.52 0.11 -2.40
N LEU A 52 -8.11 0.15 -1.19
CA LEU A 52 -8.66 -1.05 -0.55
C LEU A 52 -9.86 -1.59 -1.33
N LYS A 53 -9.91 -2.92 -1.53
CA LYS A 53 -10.94 -3.62 -2.32
C LYS A 53 -11.02 -3.19 -3.79
N LYS A 54 -10.12 -2.34 -4.28
CA LYS A 54 -10.05 -1.96 -5.70
C LYS A 54 -8.95 -2.73 -6.41
N LYS A 55 -9.06 -2.86 -7.73
CA LYS A 55 -8.00 -3.46 -8.55
C LYS A 55 -6.97 -2.37 -8.86
N VAL A 56 -5.79 -2.48 -8.27
CA VAL A 56 -4.70 -1.52 -8.46
C VAL A 56 -3.68 -2.06 -9.43
N GLU A 57 -3.11 -1.17 -10.22
CA GLU A 57 -1.94 -1.44 -11.04
C GLU A 57 -0.71 -0.98 -10.25
N TYR A 58 0.35 -1.77 -10.27
CA TYR A 58 1.58 -1.44 -9.57
C TYR A 58 2.80 -1.90 -10.35
N GLU A 59 3.88 -1.15 -10.14
CA GLU A 59 5.22 -1.44 -10.59
C GLU A 59 6.09 -1.65 -9.35
N THR A 60 6.82 -2.76 -9.31
CA THR A 60 7.59 -3.19 -8.14
C THR A 60 9.05 -3.28 -8.55
N THR A 61 9.91 -2.47 -7.96
CA THR A 61 11.37 -2.54 -8.16
C THR A 61 12.02 -3.54 -7.21
N GLU A 62 11.41 -3.82 -6.05
CA GLU A 62 11.97 -4.68 -5.01
C GLU A 62 10.96 -5.75 -4.59
N TRP A 63 11.39 -7.01 -4.67
CA TRP A 63 10.63 -8.17 -4.25
C TRP A 63 11.33 -8.75 -3.02
N THR A 64 10.70 -8.68 -1.85
CA THR A 64 11.15 -9.45 -0.70
C THR A 64 10.35 -10.75 -0.69
N PRO A 65 10.91 -11.87 -1.20
CA PRO A 65 10.30 -13.18 -0.95
C PRO A 65 10.29 -13.41 0.57
N MET A 66 9.14 -13.86 1.09
CA MET A 66 9.08 -14.44 2.44
C MET A 66 9.97 -15.67 2.54
#